data_AF-A0A538HHU0-F1
#
_entry.id   AF-A0A538HHU0-F1
#
_cell.length_a   1.000
_cell.length_b   1.000
_cell.length_c   1.000
_cell.angle_alpha   90.00
_cell.angle_beta   90.00
_cell.angle_gamma   90.00
#
_symmetry.space_group_name_H-M   'P 1'
#
loop_
_entity.id
_entity.type
_entity.pdbx_description
1 polymer ?
#
loop_
_entity_poly.entity_id
_entity_poly.type
_entity_poly.pdbx_seq_one_letter_code
_entity_poly.pdbx_strand_id
1 'polypeptide(L)'
;MVEPGLDLHEWQTEWEALEPLVEDSPREALPELDDLLERMLTARGFAPDDPVAAEGDEPEVLANFRAAREITRLAESGAELSPGDIPPAIEDYREVYRILTKQRAPP
;
A
#
# COMPACT_ATOMS: atom_id res chain seq x y z
N MET A 1 4.74 12.69 17.26
CA MET A 1 5.49 11.43 17.44
C MET A 1 4.58 10.36 16.87
N VAL A 2 4.91 9.78 15.72
CA VAL A 2 4.20 8.62 15.17
C VAL A 2 4.85 7.42 15.86
N GLU A 3 4.08 6.70 16.67
CA GLU A 3 4.59 5.58 17.47
C GLU A 3 4.99 4.44 16.53
N PRO A 4 6.29 4.07 16.45
CA PRO A 4 6.72 2.96 15.62
C PRO A 4 6.31 1.65 16.29
N GLY A 5 5.14 1.15 15.90
CA GLY A 5 4.63 -0.15 16.33
C GLY A 5 3.11 -0.21 16.48
N LEU A 6 2.35 0.12 15.43
CA LEU A 6 0.93 -0.26 15.39
C LEU A 6 0.83 -1.80 15.39
N ASP A 7 -0.01 -2.34 16.27
CA ASP A 7 -0.25 -3.78 16.35
C ASP A 7 -0.92 -4.28 15.05
N LEU A 8 -0.66 -5.53 14.68
CA LEU A 8 -1.29 -6.18 13.53
C LEU A 8 -2.82 -6.04 13.54
N HIS A 9 -3.44 -6.02 14.72
CA HIS A 9 -4.88 -5.82 14.88
C HIS A 9 -5.35 -4.42 14.48
N GLU A 10 -4.58 -3.37 14.79
CA GLU A 10 -4.93 -2.01 14.38
C GLU A 10 -4.83 -1.87 12.86
N TRP A 11 -3.76 -2.40 12.25
CA TRP A 11 -3.63 -2.42 10.80
C TRP A 11 -4.75 -3.20 10.09
N GLN A 12 -5.19 -4.32 10.67
CA GLN A 12 -6.33 -5.06 10.16
C GLN A 12 -7.62 -4.25 10.23
N THR A 13 -7.83 -3.56 11.36
CA THR A 13 -9.02 -2.73 11.56
C THR A 13 -9.06 -1.56 10.56
N GLU A 14 -7.92 -0.87 10.34
CA GLU A 14 -7.84 0.19 9.33
C GLU A 14 -8.08 -0.36 7.92
N TRP A 15 -7.51 -1.53 7.59
CA TRP A 15 -7.75 -2.18 6.30
C TRP A 15 -9.24 -2.52 6.08
N GLU A 16 -9.89 -3.15 7.05
CA GLU A 16 -11.32 -3.49 7.01
C GLU A 16 -12.20 -2.24 6.86
N ALA A 17 -11.80 -1.12 7.45
CA ALA A 17 -12.52 0.16 7.31
C ALA A 17 -12.45 0.74 5.88
N LEU A 18 -11.42 0.38 5.10
CA LEU A 18 -11.26 0.81 3.71
C LEU A 18 -11.99 -0.08 2.70
N GLU A 19 -12.34 -1.32 3.05
CA GLU A 19 -13.04 -2.23 2.11
C GLU A 19 -14.34 -1.64 1.53
N PRO A 20 -15.23 -1.00 2.33
CA PRO A 20 -16.41 -0.36 1.79
C PRO A 20 -16.08 0.76 0.79
N LEU A 21 -14.99 1.50 1.02
CA LEU A 21 -14.54 2.57 0.13
C LEU A 21 -13.99 1.99 -1.18
N VAL A 22 -13.27 0.88 -1.12
CA VAL A 22 -12.80 0.14 -2.31
C VAL A 22 -13.97 -0.33 -3.16
N GLU A 23 -15.07 -0.78 -2.55
CA GLU A 23 -16.27 -1.23 -3.26
C GLU A 23 -17.08 -0.08 -3.87
N ASP A 24 -17.30 0.99 -3.10
CA ASP A 24 -18.14 2.12 -3.51
C ASP A 24 -17.40 3.05 -4.48
N SER A 25 -16.15 3.37 -4.16
CA SER A 25 -15.36 4.42 -4.81
C SER A 25 -13.89 4.00 -4.92
N PRO A 26 -13.55 3.00 -5.76
CA PRO A 26 -12.21 2.40 -5.84
C PRO A 26 -11.11 3.41 -6.17
N ARG A 27 -11.42 4.46 -6.94
CA ARG A 27 -10.47 5.54 -7.24
C ARG A 27 -10.14 6.37 -6.00
N GLU A 28 -11.13 6.64 -5.15
CA GLU A 28 -10.96 7.41 -3.92
C GLU A 28 -10.27 6.57 -2.83
N ALA A 29 -10.38 5.23 -2.92
CA ALA A 29 -9.69 4.33 -2.01
C ALA A 29 -8.16 4.25 -2.24
N LEU A 30 -7.69 4.48 -3.47
CA LEU A 30 -6.27 4.38 -3.83
C LEU A 30 -5.33 5.16 -2.89
N PRO A 31 -5.53 6.48 -2.64
CA PRO A 31 -4.66 7.23 -1.73
C PRO A 31 -4.74 6.74 -0.27
N GLU A 32 -5.91 6.30 0.20
CA GLU A 32 -6.06 5.77 1.55
C GLU A 32 -5.33 4.43 1.75
N LEU A 33 -5.36 3.58 0.71
CA LEU A 33 -4.60 2.32 0.67
C LEU A 33 -3.09 2.58 0.61
N ASP A 34 -2.66 3.59 -0.17
CA ASP A 34 -1.25 3.99 -0.28
C ASP A 34 -0.68 4.43 1.07
N ASP A 35 -1.37 5.33 1.78
CA ASP A 35 -0.95 5.83 3.09
C ASP A 35 -0.83 4.69 4.13
N LEU A 36 -1.85 3.84 4.23
CA LEU A 36 -1.87 2.71 5.14
C LEU A 36 -0.66 1.78 4.90
N LEU A 37 -0.42 1.43 3.64
CA LEU A 37 0.65 0.50 3.28
C LEU A 37 2.04 1.12 3.38
N GLU A 38 2.19 2.41 3.09
CA GLU A 38 3.43 3.15 3.38
C GLU A 38 3.77 3.06 4.86
N ARG A 39 2.81 3.37 5.74
CA ARG A 39 3.01 3.29 7.19
C ARG A 39 3.38 1.88 7.63
N MET A 40 2.71 0.85 7.10
CA MET A 40 3.01 -0.55 7.41
C MET A 40 4.40 -1.01 6.91
N LEU A 41 4.83 -0.52 5.74
CA LEU A 41 6.15 -0.78 5.15
C LEU A 41 7.25 -0.14 5.99
N THR A 42 7.11 1.15 6.31
CA THR A 42 8.06 1.88 7.16
C THR A 42 8.14 1.27 8.56
N ALA A 43 7.01 0.88 9.16
CA ALA A 43 6.99 0.21 10.46
C ALA A 43 7.74 -1.14 10.47
N ARG A 44 7.83 -1.81 9.32
CA ARG A 44 8.59 -3.06 9.14
C ARG A 44 10.04 -2.85 8.70
N GLY A 45 10.48 -1.60 8.59
CA GLY A 45 11.86 -1.24 8.22
C GLY A 45 12.10 -1.19 6.71
N PHE A 46 11.05 -1.25 5.88
CA PHE A 46 11.17 -0.97 4.45
C PHE A 46 11.22 0.54 4.21
N ALA A 47 11.88 0.94 3.13
CA ALA A 47 11.98 2.35 2.71
C ALA A 47 11.27 2.54 1.35
N PRO A 48 9.92 2.63 1.33
CA PRO A 48 9.15 2.74 0.09
C PRO A 48 9.55 3.95 -0.77
N ASP A 49 9.86 5.08 -0.12
CA ASP A 49 10.26 6.35 -0.76
C ASP A 49 11.75 6.49 -1.04
N ASP A 50 12.57 5.50 -0.66
CA ASP A 50 14.01 5.55 -0.95
C ASP A 50 14.27 5.02 -2.37
N PRO A 51 14.72 5.88 -3.32
CA PRO A 51 14.99 5.46 -4.68
C PRO A 51 16.22 4.54 -4.79
N VAL A 52 17.13 4.57 -3.81
CA VAL A 52 18.35 3.74 -3.76
C VAL A 52 18.04 2.33 -3.28
N ALA A 53 16.96 2.13 -2.50
CA ALA A 53 16.44 0.80 -2.20
C ALA A 53 16.04 0.01 -3.46
N ALA A 54 15.88 0.69 -4.61
CA ALA A 54 15.63 0.08 -5.93
C ALA A 54 16.89 -0.48 -6.61
N GLU A 55 18.10 -0.06 -6.22
CA GLU A 55 19.35 -0.44 -6.92
C GLU A 55 19.90 -1.82 -6.48
N GLY A 56 19.19 -2.54 -5.60
CA GLY A 56 19.50 -3.90 -5.15
C GLY A 56 18.49 -4.97 -5.60
N ASP A 57 18.45 -6.11 -4.88
CA ASP A 57 17.38 -7.10 -5.00
C ASP A 57 16.11 -6.49 -4.37
N GLU A 58 15.32 -5.77 -5.18
CA GLU A 58 14.10 -5.14 -4.70
C GLU A 58 13.13 -6.22 -4.18
N PRO A 59 12.71 -6.16 -2.91
CA PRO A 59 11.69 -7.05 -2.40
C PRO A 59 10.42 -6.94 -3.24
N GLU A 60 9.83 -8.06 -3.64
CA GLU A 60 8.58 -8.12 -4.42
C GLU A 60 7.48 -7.21 -3.82
N VAL A 61 7.45 -7.07 -2.49
CA VAL A 61 6.54 -6.18 -1.78
C VAL A 61 6.73 -4.70 -2.10
N LEU A 62 7.96 -4.23 -2.33
CA LEU A 62 8.24 -2.85 -2.73
C LEU A 62 7.92 -2.62 -4.21
N ALA A 63 8.16 -3.61 -5.07
CA ALA A 63 7.81 -3.55 -6.48
C ALA A 63 6.28 -3.37 -6.67
N ASN A 64 5.48 -4.22 -6.02
CA ASN A 64 4.02 -4.16 -6.09
C ASN A 64 3.49 -2.83 -5.52
N PHE A 65 4.05 -2.39 -4.39
CA PHE A 65 3.66 -1.11 -3.78
C PHE A 65 3.94 0.07 -4.71
N ARG A 66 5.12 0.11 -5.35
CA ARG A 66 5.51 1.21 -6.26
C ARG A 66 4.65 1.23 -7.53
N ALA A 67 4.30 0.07 -8.07
CA ALA A 67 3.40 -0.04 -9.22
C ALA A 67 2.01 0.53 -8.90
N ALA A 68 1.42 0.14 -7.76
CA ALA A 68 0.12 0.66 -7.32
C ALA A 68 0.16 2.17 -6.99
N ARG A 69 1.26 2.63 -6.37
CA ARG A 69 1.51 4.03 -6.03
C ARG A 69 1.62 4.92 -7.27
N GLU A 70 2.15 4.41 -8.37
CA GLU A 70 2.17 5.15 -9.65
C GLU A 70 0.75 5.46 -10.12
N ILE A 71 -0.14 4.48 -10.10
CA ILE A 71 -1.55 4.64 -10.48
C ILE A 71 -2.27 5.59 -9.51
N THR A 72 -1.96 5.51 -8.22
CA THR A 72 -2.50 6.41 -7.20
C THR A 72 -2.10 7.87 -7.46
N ARG A 73 -0.81 8.12 -7.69
CA ARG A 73 -0.30 9.46 -8.01
C ARG A 73 -0.90 10.01 -9.30
N LEU A 74 -1.09 9.16 -10.32
CA LEU A 74 -1.80 9.54 -11.53
C LEU A 74 -3.26 9.92 -11.23
N ALA A 75 -3.95 9.13 -10.40
CA ALA A 75 -5.33 9.39 -10.00
C ALA A 75 -5.49 10.74 -9.30
N GLU A 76 -4.58 11.05 -8.37
CA GLU A 76 -4.55 12.31 -7.61
C GLU A 76 -4.14 13.52 -8.46
N SER A 77 -3.26 13.33 -9.45
CA SER A 77 -2.86 14.40 -10.36
C SER A 77 -4.00 14.90 -11.27
N GLY A 78 -5.15 14.23 -11.24
CA GLY A 78 -6.27 14.49 -12.14
C GLY A 78 -6.04 13.94 -13.55
N ALA A 79 -5.03 13.08 -13.73
CA ALA A 79 -4.81 12.41 -15.01
C ALA A 79 -6.00 11.49 -15.34
N GLU A 80 -6.24 11.36 -16.64
CA GLU A 80 -7.21 10.41 -17.16
C GLU A 80 -6.63 9.00 -17.00
N LEU A 81 -7.28 8.19 -16.17
CA LEU A 81 -6.96 6.78 -15.98
C LEU A 81 -8.04 5.95 -16.64
N SER A 82 -7.64 4.84 -17.26
CA SER A 82 -8.62 3.87 -17.72
C SER A 82 -9.29 3.23 -16.50
N PRO A 83 -10.61 2.99 -16.52
CA PRO A 83 -11.26 2.18 -15.49
C PRO A 83 -10.64 0.80 -15.30
N GLY A 84 -9.91 0.29 -16.31
CA GLY A 84 -9.17 -0.96 -16.25
C GLY A 84 -7.83 -0.89 -15.51
N ASP A 85 -7.29 0.30 -15.23
CA ASP A 85 -6.00 0.49 -14.54
C ASP A 85 -6.15 0.43 -13.02
N ILE A 86 -7.35 0.74 -12.50
CA ILE A 86 -7.64 0.80 -11.06
C ILE A 86 -7.68 -0.58 -10.40
N PRO A 87 -8.39 -1.61 -10.97
CA PRO A 87 -8.45 -2.92 -10.33
C PRO A 87 -7.07 -3.58 -10.13
N PRO A 88 -6.14 -3.56 -11.11
CA PRO A 88 -4.78 -4.07 -10.89
C PRO A 88 -4.05 -3.37 -9.74
N ALA A 89 -4.13 -2.04 -9.62
CA ALA A 89 -3.49 -1.30 -8.53
C ALA A 89 -4.03 -1.69 -7.15
N ILE A 90 -5.35 -1.93 -7.04
CA ILE A 90 -5.97 -2.40 -5.80
C ILE A 90 -5.50 -3.83 -5.47
N GLU A 91 -5.37 -4.71 -6.46
CA GLU A 91 -4.85 -6.06 -6.25
C GLU A 91 -3.38 -6.05 -5.82
N ASP A 92 -2.55 -5.15 -6.38
CA ASP A 92 -1.17 -4.96 -5.96
C ASP A 92 -1.10 -4.49 -4.49
N TYR A 93 -1.92 -3.52 -4.08
CA TYR A 93 -2.04 -3.13 -2.67
C TYR A 93 -2.49 -4.26 -1.76
N ARG A 94 -3.45 -5.09 -2.21
CA ARG A 94 -3.88 -6.30 -1.48
C ARG A 94 -2.76 -7.31 -1.32
N GLU A 95 -1.90 -7.48 -2.32
CA GLU A 95 -0.74 -8.37 -2.21
C GLU A 95 0.26 -7.84 -1.19
N VAL A 96 0.57 -6.54 -1.26
CA VAL A 96 1.45 -5.86 -0.29
C VAL A 96 0.93 -6.07 1.13
N TYR A 97 -0.34 -5.76 1.37
CA TYR A 97 -0.99 -5.98 2.66
C TYR A 97 -0.85 -7.43 3.14
N ARG A 98 -1.13 -8.39 2.27
CA ARG A 98 -1.06 -9.83 2.58
C ARG A 98 0.36 -10.26 2.95
N ILE A 99 1.37 -9.75 2.24
CA ILE A 99 2.77 -10.03 2.55
C ILE A 99 3.14 -9.47 3.92
N LEU A 100 2.75 -8.23 4.22
CA LEU A 100 3.08 -7.56 5.48
C LEU A 100 2.37 -8.22 6.67
N THR A 101 1.13 -8.66 6.51
CA THR A 101 0.37 -9.34 7.58
C THR A 101 0.79 -10.80 7.80
N LYS A 102 1.27 -11.50 6.76
CA LYS A 102 1.82 -12.86 6.87
C LYS A 102 3.24 -12.89 7.47
N GLN A 103 4.03 -11.85 7.25
CA GLN A 103 5.32 -11.68 7.91
C GLN A 103 5.09 -11.40 9.39
N ARG A 104 5.02 -12.47 10.19
CA ARG A 104 4.99 -12.40 11.64
C ARG A 104 6.24 -11.66 12.12
N ALA A 105 6.07 -10.63 12.97
CA ALA A 105 7.18 -10.01 13.67
C ALA A 105 8.06 -11.11 14.30
N PRO A 106 9.39 -11.08 14.12
CA PRO A 106 10.26 -12.06 14.76
C PRO A 106 10.01 -12.06 16.28
N PRO A 107 10.00 -13.24 16.93
CA PRO A 107 9.70 -13.39 18.35
C PRO A 107 10.67 -12.63 19.25
#